data_AF-A0A849WWC3-F1
#
_entry.id   AF-A0A849WWC3-F1
#
_cell.length_a   1.000
_cell.length_b   1.000
_cell.length_c   1.000
_cell.angle_alpha   90.00
_cell.angle_beta   90.00
_cell.angle_gamma   90.00
#
_symmetry.space_group_name_H-M   'P 1'
#
loop_
_entity.id
_entity.type
_entity.pdbx_description
1 polymer ?
#
loop_
_entity_poly.entity_id
_entity_poly.type
_entity_poly.pdbx_seq_one_letter_code
_entity_poly.pdbx_strand_id
1 'polypeptide(L)'
;MPRPDSAPVFGMLLDPGGGDFSIAGAWEETEGKNRQYYMENSNVLVTEIEGPSGDAFRIIDFCPRFEQFGRIYRPASVFRIVEPLAGAPQIVVRC
;
A
#
# COMPACT_ATOMS: atom_id res chain seq x y z
N MET A 1 -6.83 -18.58 -10.07
CA MET A 1 -6.58 -17.18 -9.62
C MET A 1 -6.94 -17.08 -8.15
N PRO A 2 -6.20 -16.30 -7.34
CA PRO A 2 -6.55 -16.06 -5.93
C PRO A 2 -7.96 -15.47 -5.84
N ARG A 3 -8.70 -15.81 -4.78
CA ARG A 3 -10.05 -15.31 -4.49
C ARG A 3 -9.92 -14.14 -3.50
N PRO A 4 -10.04 -12.88 -3.94
CA PRO A 4 -9.89 -11.73 -3.03
C PRO A 4 -10.97 -11.68 -1.94
N ASP A 5 -12.05 -12.43 -2.13
CA ASP A 5 -13.20 -12.63 -1.23
C ASP A 5 -13.11 -13.91 -0.39
N SER A 6 -12.04 -14.70 -0.50
CA SER A 6 -11.81 -15.80 0.46
C SER A 6 -11.55 -15.23 1.85
N ALA A 7 -11.75 -16.05 2.89
CA ALA A 7 -11.45 -15.66 4.27
C ALA A 7 -10.09 -14.95 4.33
N PRO A 8 -9.99 -13.78 5.01
CA PRO A 8 -8.75 -13.03 5.08
C PRO A 8 -7.70 -13.93 5.72
N VAL A 9 -6.75 -14.40 4.92
CA VAL A 9 -5.63 -15.15 5.45
C VAL A 9 -4.67 -14.08 5.90
N PHE A 10 -4.59 -13.83 7.20
CA PHE A 10 -3.45 -13.16 7.80
C PHE A 10 -2.25 -14.08 7.56
N GLY A 11 -1.71 -14.08 6.33
CA GLY A 11 -0.82 -15.09 5.78
C GLY A 11 0.27 -15.42 6.79
N MET A 12 1.08 -14.41 7.10
CA MET A 12 2.16 -14.50 8.08
C MET A 12 1.73 -14.81 9.54
N LEU A 13 0.50 -14.48 9.94
CA LEU A 13 0.02 -14.76 11.30
C LEU A 13 -0.41 -16.24 11.45
N LEU A 14 -0.86 -16.86 10.35
CA LEU A 14 -1.36 -18.24 10.34
C LEU A 14 -0.33 -19.24 9.79
N ASP A 15 0.56 -18.78 8.91
CA ASP A 15 1.60 -19.56 8.26
C ASP A 15 2.82 -18.66 8.00
N PRO A 16 4.02 -18.98 8.52
CA PRO A 16 5.24 -18.25 8.19
C PRO A 16 5.56 -18.18 6.68
N GLY A 17 5.02 -19.10 5.87
CA GLY A 17 5.07 -19.08 4.40
C GLY A 17 3.86 -18.44 3.71
N GLY A 18 2.90 -17.92 4.48
CA GLY A 18 1.75 -17.18 3.97
C GLY A 18 2.19 -15.80 3.51
N GLY A 19 2.35 -15.65 2.19
CA GLY A 19 3.02 -14.53 1.53
C GLY A 19 2.80 -13.12 2.10
N ASP A 20 3.81 -12.28 1.94
CA ASP A 20 3.84 -10.88 2.35
C ASP A 20 3.72 -9.97 1.13
N PHE A 21 3.20 -8.76 1.30
CA PHE A 21 3.44 -7.69 0.33
C PHE A 21 3.54 -6.35 1.06
N SER A 22 4.78 -5.94 1.31
CA SER A 22 5.10 -4.75 2.10
C SER A 22 5.88 -3.71 1.29
N ILE A 23 5.62 -2.44 1.60
CA ILE A 23 6.36 -1.28 1.14
C ILE A 23 6.70 -0.47 2.39
N ALA A 24 7.99 -0.31 2.66
CA ALA A 24 8.49 0.37 3.86
C ALA A 24 9.64 1.31 3.51
N GLY A 25 10.00 2.19 4.45
CA GLY A 25 11.25 2.96 4.36
C GLY A 25 12.47 2.04 4.50
N ALA A 26 13.62 2.49 3.97
CA ALA A 26 14.90 1.79 4.12
C ALA A 26 15.57 2.02 5.50
N TRP A 27 14.77 1.91 6.57
CA TRP A 27 15.17 2.07 7.98
C TRP A 27 14.33 1.16 8.87
N GLU A 28 14.68 1.06 10.16
CA GLU A 28 13.92 0.27 11.12
C GLU A 28 12.52 0.88 11.33
N GLU A 29 11.46 0.07 11.32
CA GLU A 29 10.08 0.56 11.35
C GLU A 29 9.77 1.43 12.58
N THR A 30 10.45 1.16 13.70
CA THR A 30 10.36 1.90 14.96
C THR A 30 10.93 3.32 14.90
N GLU A 31 11.72 3.65 13.89
CA GLU A 31 12.37 4.96 13.73
C GLU A 31 11.51 5.95 12.93
N GLY A 32 10.52 5.45 12.17
CA GLY A 32 9.63 6.26 11.34
C GLY A 32 8.33 6.65 12.05
N LYS A 33 7.59 7.58 11.45
CA LYS A 33 6.21 7.92 11.82
C LYS A 33 5.28 7.63 10.67
N ASN A 34 4.17 6.98 10.98
CA ASN A 34 3.15 6.64 10.00
C ASN A 34 1.83 7.34 10.36
N ARG A 35 1.19 7.93 9.35
CA ARG A 35 -0.16 8.48 9.46
C ARG A 35 -1.03 7.89 8.36
N GLN A 36 -2.16 7.32 8.75
CA GLN A 36 -3.08 6.68 7.81
C GLN A 36 -4.46 7.32 7.86
N TYR A 37 -5.05 7.52 6.68
CA TYR A 37 -6.40 8.06 6.54
C TYR A 37 -7.03 7.65 5.20
N TYR A 38 -8.35 7.59 5.16
CA TYR A 38 -9.07 7.44 3.90
C TYR A 38 -9.19 8.81 3.21
N MET A 39 -9.02 8.84 1.89
CA MET A 39 -9.44 10.00 1.11
C MET A 39 -10.94 10.19 1.27
N GLU A 40 -11.34 11.42 1.54
CA GLU A 40 -12.72 11.77 1.87
C GLU A 40 -13.70 11.22 0.82
N ASN A 41 -14.80 10.63 1.29
CA ASN A 41 -15.86 10.05 0.45
C ASN A 41 -15.39 8.95 -0.53
N SER A 42 -14.30 8.26 -0.22
CA SER A 42 -13.80 7.16 -1.05
C SER A 42 -13.25 6.00 -0.21
N ASN A 43 -13.10 4.84 -0.85
CA ASN A 43 -12.43 3.68 -0.26
C ASN A 43 -10.93 3.62 -0.60
N VAL A 44 -10.31 4.78 -0.85
CA VAL A 44 -8.88 4.91 -1.14
C VAL A 44 -8.15 5.20 0.17
N LEU A 45 -7.22 4.32 0.53
CA LEU A 45 -6.43 4.44 1.75
C LEU A 45 -5.12 5.15 1.43
N VAL A 46 -4.76 6.14 2.23
CA VAL A 46 -3.48 6.85 2.14
C VAL A 46 -2.68 6.57 3.40
N THR A 47 -1.45 6.12 3.23
CA THR A 47 -0.48 5.95 4.31
C THR A 47 0.70 6.88 4.04
N GLU A 48 0.85 7.93 4.84
CA GLU A 48 2.00 8.81 4.85
C GLU A 48 3.05 8.26 5.80
N ILE A 49 4.30 8.18 5.34
CA ILE A 49 5.44 7.60 6.06
C ILE A 49 6.55 8.66 6.07
N GLU A 50 6.96 9.07 7.27
CA GLU A 50 8.05 10.02 7.51
C GLU A 50 9.21 9.27 8.18
N GLY A 51 10.39 9.33 7.56
CA GLY A 51 11.62 8.75 8.06
C GLY A 51 12.28 9.61 9.16
N PRO A 52 13.23 9.04 9.91
CA PRO A 52 13.91 9.73 11.01
C PRO A 52 14.72 10.96 10.56
N SER A 53 15.07 11.04 9.27
CA SER A 53 15.82 12.16 8.68
C SER A 53 14.90 13.22 8.03
N GLY A 54 13.59 13.09 8.16
CA GLY A 54 12.59 14.02 7.60
C GLY A 54 12.31 13.83 6.11
N ASP A 55 12.88 12.80 5.48
CA ASP A 55 12.41 12.30 4.18
C ASP A 55 11.05 11.62 4.35
N ALA A 56 10.19 11.76 3.36
CA ALA A 56 8.82 11.26 3.48
C ALA A 56 8.26 10.82 2.13
N PHE A 57 7.35 9.86 2.18
CA PHE A 57 6.58 9.39 1.03
C PHE A 57 5.18 8.97 1.47
N ARG A 58 4.29 8.78 0.50
CA ARG A 58 2.97 8.20 0.74
C ARG A 58 2.69 7.02 -0.16
N ILE A 59 1.86 6.11 0.35
CA ILE A 59 1.30 4.97 -0.38
C ILE A 59 -0.20 5.22 -0.51
N ILE A 60 -0.71 5.15 -1.74
CA ILE A 60 -2.14 5.27 -2.07
C ILE A 60 -2.65 3.90 -2.53
N ASP A 61 -3.47 3.26 -1.69
CA ASP A 61 -3.99 1.91 -1.89
C ASP A 61 -5.47 1.94 -2.31
N PHE A 62 -5.80 1.30 -3.44
CA PHE A 62 -7.17 1.25 -3.95
C PHE A 62 -7.40 0.10 -4.94
N CYS A 63 -8.67 -0.28 -5.11
CA CYS A 63 -9.10 -1.14 -6.22
C CYS A 63 -9.60 -0.26 -7.38
N PRO A 64 -8.91 -0.22 -8.53
CA PRO A 64 -9.18 0.76 -9.56
C PRO A 64 -10.50 0.47 -10.27
N ARG A 65 -11.19 1.55 -10.65
CA ARG A 65 -12.37 1.52 -11.52
C ARG A 65 -12.19 2.64 -12.52
N PHE A 66 -12.01 2.31 -13.80
CA PHE A 66 -11.71 3.29 -14.83
C PHE A 66 -12.32 2.90 -16.16
N GLU A 67 -12.51 3.87 -17.06
CA GLU A 67 -12.98 3.58 -18.41
C GLU A 67 -11.82 3.04 -19.26
N GLN A 68 -12.07 1.90 -19.89
CA GLN A 68 -11.15 1.28 -20.83
C GLN A 68 -11.94 0.75 -22.02
N PHE A 69 -11.58 1.16 -23.22
CA PHE A 69 -12.26 0.76 -24.47
C PHE A 69 -13.79 1.01 -24.45
N GLY A 70 -14.23 2.16 -23.92
CA GLY A 70 -15.64 2.55 -23.89
C GLY A 70 -16.49 1.82 -22.84
N ARG A 71 -15.86 1.14 -21.88
CA ARG A 71 -16.55 0.41 -20.79
C ARG A 71 -15.85 0.65 -19.46
N ILE A 72 -16.60 0.62 -18.36
CA ILE A 72 -16.01 0.63 -17.03
C ILE A 72 -15.33 -0.71 -16.76
N TYR A 73 -14.00 -0.69 -16.65
CA TYR A 73 -13.18 -1.80 -16.24
C TYR A 73 -12.96 -1.80 -14.72
N ARG A 74 -13.05 -2.98 -14.11
CA ARG A 74 -13.03 -3.20 -12.65
C ARG A 74 -12.21 -4.47 -12.35
N PRO A 75 -10.87 -4.42 -12.44
CA PRO A 75 -10.05 -5.60 -12.19
C PRO A 75 -10.16 -6.04 -10.72
N ALA A 76 -10.07 -7.35 -10.49
CA ALA A 76 -9.96 -7.94 -9.16
C ALA A 76 -8.52 -7.83 -8.65
N SER A 77 -8.04 -6.59 -8.45
CA SER A 77 -6.65 -6.30 -8.10
C SER A 77 -6.55 -5.05 -7.23
N VAL A 78 -5.57 -5.03 -6.34
CA VAL A 78 -5.20 -3.86 -5.54
C VAL A 78 -4.05 -3.14 -6.25
N PHE A 79 -4.17 -1.82 -6.36
CA PHE A 79 -3.16 -0.93 -6.90
C PHE A 79 -2.60 -0.10 -5.75
N ARG A 80 -1.28 0.03 -5.72
CA ARG A 80 -0.54 0.81 -4.72
C ARG A 80 0.33 1.81 -5.47
N ILE A 81 0.08 3.11 -5.29
CA ILE A 81 0.90 4.17 -5.88
C ILE A 81 1.80 4.73 -4.79
N VAL A 82 3.11 4.81 -5.08
CA VAL A 82 4.09 5.39 -4.17
C VAL A 82 4.51 6.76 -4.68
N GLU A 83 4.39 7.78 -3.85
CA GLU A 83 4.72 9.17 -4.21
C GLU A 83 5.64 9.79 -3.16
N PRO A 84 6.76 10.42 -3.57
CA PRO A 84 7.61 11.15 -2.64
C PRO A 84 6.88 12.40 -2.12
N LEU A 85 7.06 12.71 -0.84
CA LEU A 85 6.52 13.91 -0.19
C LEU A 85 7.62 14.90 0.19
N ALA A 86 8.76 14.42 0.66
CA ALA A 86 9.88 15.27 1.07
C ALA A 86 11.22 14.54 0.92
N GLY A 87 12.28 15.29 0.64
CA GLY A 87 13.64 14.76 0.54
C GLY A 87 13.83 13.77 -0.62
N ALA A 88 14.65 12.74 -0.37
CA ALA A 88 14.94 11.67 -1.31
C ALA A 88 14.67 10.31 -0.64
N PRO A 89 13.39 9.95 -0.44
CA PRO A 89 13.02 8.78 0.35
C PRO A 89 13.50 7.50 -0.33
N GLN A 90 14.13 6.63 0.45
CA GLN A 90 14.50 5.28 0.02
C GLN A 90 13.48 4.28 0.55
N ILE A 91 12.97 3.44 -0.34
CA ILE A 91 11.94 2.44 -0.01
C ILE A 91 12.44 1.03 -0.27
N VAL A 92 11.90 0.08 0.48
CA VAL A 92 12.09 -1.35 0.29
C VAL A 92 10.73 -1.98 0.00
N VAL A 93 10.68 -2.81 -1.05
CA VAL A 93 9.49 -3.57 -1.45
C VAL A 93 9.80 -5.05 -1.28
N ARG A 94 8.90 -5.80 -0.61
CA ARG A 94 9.02 -7.25 -0.40
C ARG A 94 7.73 -7.94 -0.83
N CYS A 95 7.86 -9.10 -1.49
CA CYS A 95 6.75 -9.95 -1.93
C CYS A 95 7.10 -11.44 -1.83
#